data_AF-F0ZSC3-F1
#
_entry.id   AF-F0ZSC3-F1
#
_cell.length_a   1.000
_cell.length_b   1.000
_cell.length_c   1.000
_cell.angle_alpha   90.00
_cell.angle_beta   90.00
_cell.angle_gamma   90.00
#
_symmetry.space_group_name_H-M   'P 1'
#
loop_
_entity.id
_entity.type
_entity.pdbx_description
1 polymer ?
#
loop_
_entity_poly.entity_id
_entity_poly.type
_entity_poly.pdbx_seq_one_letter_code
_entity_poly.pdbx_strand_id
1 'polypeptide(L)' 'MSLPNLFYKYVARNNSTWMAAVVVGAFALDTTVNGTVNVIFDGINKDKLWKTVYAERVKKGISQ' A
#
# COMPACT_ATOMS: atom_id res chain seq x y z
N MET A 1 -3.54 -27.20 -16.55
CA MET A 1 -4.31 -26.75 -15.37
C MET A 1 -4.29 -25.23 -15.34
N SER A 2 -5.43 -24.54 -15.22
CA SER A 2 -5.51 -23.06 -15.30
C SER A 2 -5.27 -22.39 -13.94
N LEU A 3 -4.87 -21.11 -13.95
CA LEU A 3 -4.65 -20.31 -12.74
C LEU A 3 -5.86 -20.30 -11.78
N PRO A 4 -7.10 -20.09 -12.27
CA PRO A 4 -8.28 -20.13 -11.40
C PRO A 4 -8.50 -21.51 -10.77
N ASN A 5 -8.23 -22.59 -11.51
CA ASN A 5 -8.35 -23.96 -10.99
C ASN A 5 -7.28 -24.27 -9.92
N LEU A 6 -6.08 -23.68 -10.03
CA LEU A 6 -5.06 -23.77 -8.99
C LEU A 6 -5.48 -23.01 -7.72
N PHE A 7 -5.96 -21.76 -7.87
CA PHE A 7 -6.43 -20.96 -6.75
C PHE A 7 -7.58 -21.64 -6.01
N TYR A 8 -8.58 -22.15 -6.75
CA TYR A 8 -9.69 -22.87 -6.15
C TYR A 8 -9.21 -24.08 -5.36
N LYS A 9 -8.35 -24.92 -5.98
CA LYS A 9 -7.86 -26.16 -5.35
C LYS A 9 -7.11 -25.92 -4.03
N TYR A 10 -6.28 -24.88 -3.97
CA TYR A 10 -5.37 -24.65 -2.85
C TYR A 10 -5.85 -23.63 -1.81
N VAL A 11 -6.69 -22.68 -2.21
CA VAL A 11 -7.07 -21.55 -1.36
C VAL A 11 -8.57 -21.56 -1.06
N ALA A 12 -9.40 -21.58 -2.10
CA ALA A 12 -10.84 -21.38 -1.95
C ALA A 12 -11.66 -22.66 -1.70
N ARG A 13 -11.06 -23.85 -1.78
CA ARG A 13 -11.76 -25.13 -1.59
C ARG A 13 -12.22 -25.37 -0.15
N ASN A 14 -11.41 -25.00 0.84
CA ASN A 14 -11.73 -25.21 2.26
C ASN A 14 -12.04 -23.86 2.91
N ASN A 15 -13.12 -23.79 3.71
CA ASN A 15 -13.51 -22.55 4.36
C ASN A 15 -12.43 -22.00 5.30
N SER A 16 -11.70 -22.87 6.01
CA SER A 16 -10.60 -22.45 6.89
C SER A 16 -9.43 -21.83 6.13
N THR A 17 -9.01 -22.42 4.99
CA THR A 17 -7.94 -21.87 4.15
C THR A 17 -8.38 -20.60 3.44
N TRP A 18 -9.65 -20.54 3.02
CA TRP A 18 -10.24 -19.34 2.44
C TRP A 18 -10.23 -18.17 3.44
N MET A 19 -10.69 -18.40 4.67
CA MET A 19 -10.70 -17.37 5.71
C MET A 19 -9.29 -16.87 6.04
N ALA A 20 -8.31 -17.77 6.16
CA ALA A 20 -6.91 -17.38 6.35
C ALA A 20 -6.39 -16.52 5.19
N ALA A 21 -6.68 -16.91 3.95
CA ALA A 21 -6.26 -16.16 2.77
C ALA A 21 -6.93 -14.78 2.66
N VAL A 22 -8.20 -14.65 3.06
CA VAL A 22 -8.90 -13.36 3.12
C VAL A 22 -8.26 -12.43 4.15
N VAL A 23 -7.95 -12.93 5.34
CA VAL A 23 -7.30 -12.12 6.39
C VAL A 23 -5.92 -11.66 5.94
N VAL A 24 -5.09 -12.57 5.45
CA VAL A 24 -3.75 -12.24 4.93
C VAL A 24 -3.85 -11.29 3.74
N GLY A 25 -4.78 -11.54 2.83
CA GLY A 25 -5.03 -10.70 1.66
C GLY A 25 -5.46 -9.29 2.06
N ALA A 26 -6.30 -9.13 3.10
CA ALA A 26 -6.72 -7.83 3.59
C ALA A 26 -5.54 -7.02 4.15
N PHE A 27 -4.67 -7.61 4.96
CA PHE A 27 -3.48 -6.92 5.47
C PHE A 27 -2.51 -6.51 4.37
N ALA A 28 -2.27 -7.41 3.41
CA ALA A 28 -1.39 -7.13 2.28
C ALA A 28 -1.96 -6.02 1.39
N LEU A 29 -3.27 -6.05 1.14
CA LEU A 29 -3.96 -5.04 0.34
C LEU A 29 -3.94 -3.68 1.04
N ASP A 30 -4.25 -3.62 2.33
CA ASP A 30 -4.24 -2.37 3.10
C ASP A 30 -2.85 -1.70 3.07
N THR A 31 -1.79 -2.48 3.33
CA THR A 31 -0.41 -1.98 3.29
C THR A 31 -0.05 -1.46 1.91
N THR A 32 -0.41 -2.20 0.86
CA THR A 32 -0.07 -1.84 -0.52
C THR A 32 -0.85 -0.62 -0.98
N VAL A 33 -2.17 -0.58 -0.74
CA VAL A 33 -3.04 0.51 -1.17
C VAL A 33 -2.64 1.81 -0.46
N ASN A 34 -2.44 1.79 0.86
CA ASN A 34 -2.00 2.98 1.59
C ASN A 34 -0.65 3.49 1.08
N GLY A 35 0.32 2.60 0.84
CA GLY A 35 1.61 2.96 0.27
C GLY A 35 1.49 3.59 -1.11
N THR A 36 0.78 2.94 -2.03
CA THR A 36 0.58 3.42 -3.40
C THR A 36 -0.16 4.75 -3.44
N VAL A 37 -1.25 4.88 -2.69
CA VAL A 37 -2.04 6.12 -2.63
C VAL A 37 -1.19 7.27 -2.09
N ASN A 38 -0.41 7.06 -1.04
CA ASN A 38 0.48 8.09 -0.52
C ASN A 38 1.53 8.52 -1.53
N VAL A 39 2.16 7.58 -2.25
CA VAL A 39 3.14 7.92 -3.30
C VAL A 39 2.51 8.73 -4.43
N ILE A 40 1.31 8.33 -4.88
CA ILE A 40 0.58 9.07 -5.93
C ILE A 40 0.21 10.47 -5.43
N PHE A 41 -0.36 10.56 -4.23
CA PHE A 41 -0.77 11.82 -3.62
C PHE A 41 0.42 12.77 -3.43
N ASP A 42 1.55 12.25 -2.98
CA ASP A 42 2.80 12.97 -2.81
C ASP A 42 3.37 13.46 -4.13
N GLY A 43 3.29 12.64 -5.18
CA GLY A 43 3.70 13.01 -6.53
C GLY A 43 2.86 14.16 -7.08
N ILE A 44 1.53 14.11 -6.89
CA ILE A 44 0.62 15.15 -7.37
C ILE A 44 0.78 16.46 -6.58
N ASN A 45 1.00 16.36 -5.26
CA ASN A 45 1.12 17.52 -4.36
C ASN A 45 2.57 17.85 -4.01
N LYS A 46 3.50 17.47 -4.87
CA LYS A 46 4.92 17.81 -4.73
C LYS A 46 5.05 19.33 -4.57
N ASP A 47 5.91 19.75 -3.64
CA ASP A 47 6.19 21.15 -3.26
C ASP A 47 5.09 21.88 -2.47
N LYS A 48 3.87 21.34 -2.38
CA LYS A 48 2.82 21.87 -1.49
C LYS A 48 2.83 21.24 -0.10
N LEU A 49 3.35 20.02 -0.02
CA LEU A 49 3.36 19.24 1.21
C LEU A 49 4.39 19.79 2.19
N TRP A 50 3.99 19.87 3.46
CA TRP A 50 4.86 20.38 4.52
C TRP A 50 6.20 19.65 4.58
N LYS A 51 6.22 18.32 4.39
CA LYS A 51 7.47 17.55 4.35
C LYS A 51 8.47 18.03 3.29
N THR A 52 7.99 18.47 2.14
CA THR A 52 8.82 19.00 1.06
C THR A 52 9.25 20.43 1.36
N VAL A 53 8.28 21.28 1.75
CA VAL A 53 8.54 22.69 2.12
C VAL A 53 9.52 22.79 3.29
N TYR A 54 9.36 21.95 4.31
CA TYR A 54 10.25 21.89 5.46
C TYR A 54 11.65 21.46 5.06
N ALA A 55 11.78 20.40 4.24
CA ALA A 55 13.07 19.96 3.73
C ALA A 55 13.81 21.08 2.95
N GLU A 56 13.07 21.90 2.20
CA GLU A 56 13.65 23.08 1.53
C GLU A 56 14.04 24.20 2.51
N ARG A 57 13.23 24.48 3.52
CA ARG A 57 13.53 25.49 4.54
C ARG A 57 14.77 25.15 5.35
N VAL A 58 14.91 23.89 5.76
CA VAL A 58 16.09 23.38 6.45
C VAL A 58 17.34 23.51 5.58
N LYS A 59 17.26 23.19 4.29
CA LYS A 59 18.38 23.42 3.34
C LYS A 59 18.79 24.89 3.24
N LYS A 60 17.83 25.81 3.42
CA LYS A 60 18.06 27.26 3.41
C LYS A 60 18.54 27.81 4.77
N GLY A 61 18.79 26.95 5.77
CA GLY A 61 19.20 27.37 7.10
C GLY A 61 18.09 28.01 7.93
N ILE A 62 16.83 27.86 7.49
CA ILE A 62 15.66 28.37 8.20
C ILE A 62 15.12 27.21 9.05
N SER A 63 15.65 27.05 10.25
CA SER A 63 14.99 26.23 11.28
C SER A 63 13.83 27.00 11.89
N GLN A 64 12.81 26.28 12.36
CA GLN A 64 11.71 26.87 13.13
C GLN A 64 12.22 27.60 14.37
#